data_AF-J7RA40-F1
#
_entry.id   AF-J7RA40-F1
#
_cell.length_a   1.000
_cell.length_b   1.000
_cell.length_c   1.000
_cell.angle_alpha   90.00
_cell.angle_beta   90.00
_cell.angle_gamma   90.00
#
_symmetry.space_group_name_H-M   'P 1'
#
loop_
_entity.id
_entity.type
_entity.pdbx_description
1 polymer ?
#
loop_
_entity_poly.entity_id
_entity_poly.type
_entity_poly.pdbx_seq_one_letter_code
_entity_poly.pdbx_strand_id
1 'polypeptide(L)'
;AVSAFMYAELYLVAIGFLILEGDNLDKLFPGTSLSLGGVLVLSGKHLFIVLVSIVILPTTWLRNLGVLAYVSASGVLASVVLVFCVLWAAVVDGVGFQGKGTMLNVSGLPTALGLYTFCYCGHAIFPTLCNSMKEKDKFSKVLVICFVACTLNYGSMAILGYLMYGDNVESQVTLNLPEGKLSSKLAIYTALINPFSKYA
;
A
#
# COMPACT_ATOMS: atom_id res chain seq x y z
N ALA A 1 7.09 2.53 27.99
CA ALA A 1 6.78 3.67 27.10
C ALA A 1 7.10 3.34 25.64
N VAL A 2 8.37 3.14 25.29
CA VAL A 2 8.80 2.89 23.89
C VAL A 2 8.12 1.68 23.24
N SER A 3 8.07 0.53 23.92
CA SER A 3 7.42 -0.67 23.36
C SER A 3 5.91 -0.48 23.12
N ALA A 4 5.21 0.27 23.98
CA ALA A 4 3.79 0.55 23.81
C ALA A 4 3.54 1.39 22.55
N PHE A 5 4.41 2.37 22.30
CA PHE A 5 4.35 3.19 21.07
C PHE A 5 4.62 2.33 19.83
N MET A 6 5.62 1.45 19.86
CA MET A 6 5.91 0.54 18.75
C MET A 6 4.76 -0.43 18.46
N TYR A 7 4.12 -1.00 19.49
CA TYR A 7 2.97 -1.87 19.30
C TYR A 7 1.76 -1.10 18.74
N ALA A 8 1.50 0.11 19.24
CA ALA A 8 0.45 0.96 18.72
C ALA A 8 0.69 1.33 17.24
N GLU A 9 1.93 1.66 16.88
CA GLU A 9 2.33 1.94 15.51
C GLU A 9 2.07 0.75 14.58
N LEU A 10 2.57 -0.44 14.93
CA LEU A 10 2.36 -1.66 14.13
C LEU A 10 0.87 -2.02 14.00
N TYR A 11 0.09 -1.79 15.06
CA TYR A 11 -1.36 -2.00 15.05
C TYR A 11 -2.08 -1.03 14.10
N LEU A 12 -1.71 0.26 14.11
CA LEU A 12 -2.29 1.25 13.20
C LEU A 12 -1.89 1.00 11.74
N VAL A 13 -0.65 0.58 11.48
CA VAL A 13 -0.19 0.14 10.15
C VAL A 13 -1.06 -1.03 9.66
N ALA A 14 -1.29 -2.02 10.52
CA ALA A 14 -2.15 -3.15 10.21
C ALA A 14 -3.60 -2.73 9.93
N ILE A 15 -4.17 -1.77 10.66
CA ILE A 15 -5.51 -1.28 10.34
C ILE A 15 -5.52 -0.57 8.97
N GLY A 16 -4.51 0.25 8.68
CA GLY A 16 -4.41 0.98 7.42
C GLY A 16 -4.40 0.06 6.20
N PHE A 17 -3.65 -1.04 6.25
CA PHE A 17 -3.65 -2.05 5.19
C PHE A 17 -5.00 -2.76 5.03
N LEU A 18 -5.71 -3.08 6.13
CA LEU A 18 -7.05 -3.67 6.03
C LEU A 18 -8.05 -2.73 5.36
N ILE A 19 -8.00 -1.43 5.68
CA ILE A 19 -8.84 -0.41 5.04
C ILE A 19 -8.50 -0.30 3.55
N LEU A 20 -7.20 -0.27 3.21
CA LEU A 20 -6.72 -0.25 1.83
C LEU A 20 -7.32 -1.40 1.01
N GLU A 21 -7.26 -2.63 1.52
CA GLU A 21 -7.83 -3.82 0.87
C GLU A 21 -9.35 -3.72 0.74
N GLY A 22 -10.02 -3.27 1.79
CA GLY A 22 -11.46 -3.09 1.83
C GLY A 22 -11.97 -2.13 0.75
N ASP A 23 -11.35 -0.97 0.64
CA ASP A 23 -11.71 0.07 -0.33
C ASP A 23 -11.44 -0.40 -1.77
N ASN A 24 -10.33 -1.08 -2.01
CA ASN A 24 -9.96 -1.60 -3.33
C ASN A 24 -10.90 -2.74 -3.79
N LEU A 25 -11.28 -3.65 -2.89
CA LEU A 25 -12.22 -4.73 -3.20
C LEU A 25 -13.64 -4.22 -3.41
N ASP A 26 -14.08 -3.25 -2.61
CA ASP A 26 -15.39 -2.61 -2.79
C ASP A 26 -15.50 -1.93 -4.16
N LYS A 27 -14.42 -1.28 -4.60
CA LYS A 27 -14.32 -0.71 -5.95
C LYS A 27 -14.34 -1.78 -7.07
N LEU A 28 -13.76 -2.96 -6.85
CA LEU A 28 -13.78 -4.04 -7.85
C LEU A 28 -15.14 -4.75 -7.94
N PHE A 29 -15.84 -4.87 -6.82
CA PHE A 29 -17.10 -5.61 -6.71
C PHE A 29 -18.21 -4.75 -6.07
N PRO A 30 -18.59 -3.63 -6.72
CA PRO A 30 -19.58 -2.71 -6.18
C PRO A 30 -20.93 -3.41 -6.03
N GLY A 31 -21.60 -3.17 -4.90
CA GLY A 31 -22.93 -3.72 -4.61
C GLY A 31 -22.94 -5.14 -4.04
N THR A 32 -21.78 -5.68 -3.63
CA THR A 32 -21.73 -6.96 -2.93
C THR A 32 -22.22 -6.81 -1.48
N SER A 33 -23.33 -7.47 -1.15
CA SER A 33 -23.86 -7.52 0.21
C SER A 33 -24.08 -8.97 0.63
N LEU A 34 -23.67 -9.31 1.85
CA LEU A 34 -23.89 -10.64 2.43
C LEU A 34 -24.75 -10.47 3.68
N SER A 35 -25.97 -11.01 3.61
CA SER A 35 -26.86 -11.10 4.75
C SER A 35 -26.61 -12.45 5.43
N LEU A 36 -25.99 -12.44 6.61
CA LEU A 36 -25.81 -13.64 7.41
C LEU A 36 -27.01 -13.77 8.37
N GLY A 37 -27.91 -14.71 8.05
CA GLY A 37 -29.00 -15.12 8.94
C GLY A 37 -30.01 -14.03 9.33
N GLY A 38 -30.19 -12.98 8.52
CA GLY A 38 -31.19 -11.93 8.76
C GLY A 38 -30.87 -10.89 9.86
N VAL A 39 -29.74 -11.02 10.56
CA VAL A 39 -29.36 -10.13 11.68
C VAL A 39 -28.14 -9.26 11.35
N LEU A 40 -27.23 -9.74 10.50
CA LEU A 40 -26.02 -9.02 10.08
C LEU A 40 -26.03 -8.82 8.57
N VAL A 41 -26.29 -7.58 8.14
CA VAL A 41 -26.10 -7.14 6.76
C VAL A 41 -24.72 -6.46 6.69
N LEU A 42 -23.70 -7.21 6.29
CA LEU A 42 -22.42 -6.60 5.92
C LEU A 42 -22.49 -6.25 4.44
N SER A 43 -22.33 -4.97 4.14
CA SER A 43 -22.44 -4.43 2.78
C SER A 43 -21.19 -3.65 2.41
N GLY A 44 -20.70 -3.86 1.18
CA GLY A 44 -19.56 -3.14 0.60
C GLY A 44 -18.26 -3.29 1.38
N LYS A 45 -17.53 -2.18 1.57
CA LYS A 45 -16.21 -2.13 2.24
C LYS A 45 -16.11 -2.90 3.57
N HIS A 46 -17.13 -2.86 4.43
CA HIS A 46 -17.08 -3.51 5.74
C HIS A 46 -17.02 -5.03 5.62
N LEU A 47 -17.68 -5.59 4.62
CA LEU A 47 -17.63 -7.02 4.31
C LEU A 47 -16.22 -7.44 3.88
N PHE A 48 -15.63 -6.67 2.98
CA PHE A 48 -14.31 -6.98 2.43
C PHE A 48 -13.21 -6.85 3.49
N ILE A 49 -13.27 -5.86 4.38
CA ILE A 49 -12.35 -5.74 5.52
C ILE A 49 -12.39 -7.00 6.41
N VAL A 50 -13.59 -7.51 6.73
CA VAL A 50 -13.74 -8.71 7.57
C VAL A 50 -13.24 -9.96 6.86
N LEU A 51 -13.57 -10.14 5.57
CA LEU A 51 -13.07 -11.28 4.78
C LEU A 51 -11.55 -11.28 4.68
N VAL A 52 -10.95 -10.14 4.33
CA VAL A 52 -9.50 -10.00 4.21
C VAL A 52 -8.82 -10.26 5.55
N SER A 53 -9.38 -9.77 6.65
CA SER A 53 -8.86 -10.05 8.01
C SER A 53 -8.80 -11.54 8.30
N ILE A 54 -9.82 -12.31 7.93
CA ILE A 54 -9.86 -13.77 8.11
C ILE A 54 -8.79 -14.47 7.25
N VAL A 55 -8.56 -13.99 6.03
CA VAL A 55 -7.60 -14.58 5.10
C VAL A 55 -6.14 -14.24 5.46
N ILE A 56 -5.88 -13.03 5.97
CA ILE A 56 -4.55 -12.58 6.40
C ILE A 56 -4.14 -13.15 7.77
N LEU A 57 -5.10 -13.44 8.65
CA LEU A 57 -4.81 -14.01 9.97
C LEU A 57 -3.89 -15.25 9.92
N PRO A 58 -4.14 -16.29 9.10
CA PRO A 58 -3.25 -17.45 9.03
C PRO A 58 -1.86 -17.12 8.48
N THR A 59 -1.71 -16.09 7.65
CA THR A 59 -0.40 -15.72 7.09
C THR A 59 0.52 -15.12 8.16
N THR A 60 -0.05 -14.49 9.20
CA THR A 60 0.75 -13.93 10.30
C THR A 60 1.44 -14.99 11.18
N TRP A 61 1.06 -16.27 11.08
CA TRP A 61 1.69 -17.37 11.83
C TRP A 61 2.97 -17.90 11.19
N LEU A 62 3.35 -17.39 10.02
CA LEU A 62 4.59 -17.75 9.35
C LEU A 62 5.78 -17.15 10.11
N ARG A 63 6.61 -18.01 10.73
CA ARG A 63 7.80 -17.60 11.50
C ARG A 63 9.12 -17.57 10.70
N ASN A 64 9.07 -17.86 9.40
CA ASN A 64 10.28 -18.03 8.58
C ASN A 64 10.61 -16.77 7.77
N LEU A 65 11.60 -16.01 8.24
CA LEU A 65 12.13 -14.80 7.57
C LEU A 65 12.62 -15.05 6.13
N GLY A 66 13.02 -16.28 5.80
CA GLY A 66 13.42 -16.64 4.43
C GLY A 66 12.27 -16.65 3.44
N VAL A 67 11.10 -17.20 3.83
CA VAL A 67 9.88 -17.14 3.01
C VAL A 67 9.42 -15.69 2.89
N LEU A 68 9.53 -14.94 3.99
CA LEU A 68 9.18 -13.53 4.01
C LEU A 68 10.03 -12.69 3.05
N ALA A 69 11.32 -13.01 2.88
CA ALA A 69 12.16 -12.32 1.91
C ALA A 69 11.68 -12.52 0.47
N TYR A 70 11.26 -13.73 0.08
CA TYR A 70 10.70 -14.00 -1.26
C TYR A 70 9.37 -13.29 -1.46
N VAL A 71 8.49 -13.34 -0.46
CA VAL A 71 7.19 -12.65 -0.50
C VAL A 71 7.40 -11.13 -0.58
N SER A 72 8.34 -10.57 0.18
CA SER A 72 8.71 -9.15 0.12
C SER A 72 9.25 -8.75 -1.26
N ALA A 73 10.07 -9.60 -1.89
CA ALA A 73 10.53 -9.36 -3.26
C ALA A 73 9.36 -9.30 -4.27
N SER A 74 8.35 -10.16 -4.12
CA SER A 74 7.13 -10.06 -4.93
C SER A 74 6.33 -8.79 -4.65
N GLY A 75 6.30 -8.30 -3.41
CA GLY A 75 5.68 -7.01 -3.05
C GLY A 75 6.39 -5.80 -3.68
N VAL A 76 7.72 -5.83 -3.76
CA VAL A 76 8.50 -4.80 -4.47
C VAL A 76 8.18 -4.83 -5.97
N LEU A 77 8.14 -6.02 -6.58
CA LEU A 77 7.76 -6.16 -7.99
C LEU A 77 6.33 -5.66 -8.23
N ALA A 78 5.39 -6.00 -7.35
CA ALA A 78 4.01 -5.51 -7.38
C ALA A 78 3.96 -3.97 -7.32
N SER A 79 4.77 -3.35 -6.47
CA SER A 79 4.87 -1.89 -6.36
C SER A 79 5.39 -1.24 -7.65
N VAL A 80 6.32 -1.89 -8.35
CA VAL A 80 6.81 -1.44 -9.67
C VAL A 80 5.74 -1.59 -10.74
N VAL A 81 5.05 -2.74 -10.77
CA VAL A 81 3.94 -3.00 -11.70
C VAL A 81 2.82 -1.97 -11.51
N LEU A 82 2.49 -1.61 -10.26
CA LEU A 82 1.52 -0.56 -9.95
C LEU A 82 1.87 0.78 -10.61
N VAL A 83 3.13 1.23 -10.50
CA VAL A 83 3.59 2.46 -11.16
C VAL A 83 3.42 2.36 -12.68
N PHE A 84 3.76 1.21 -13.26
CA PHE A 84 3.55 0.98 -14.70
C PHE A 84 2.08 0.98 -15.09
N CYS A 85 1.18 0.39 -14.31
CA CYS A 85 -0.26 0.41 -14.59
C CYS A 85 -0.82 1.84 -14.51
N VAL A 86 -0.40 2.64 -13.53
CA VAL A 86 -0.81 4.05 -13.42
C VAL A 86 -0.28 4.86 -14.61
N LEU A 87 0.98 4.67 -14.99
CA LEU A 87 1.55 5.30 -16.17
C LEU A 87 0.82 4.89 -17.47
N TRP A 88 0.49 3.62 -17.60
CA TRP A 88 -0.31 3.11 -18.72
C TRP A 88 -1.69 3.75 -18.75
N ALA A 89 -2.33 3.89 -17.59
CA ALA A 89 -3.63 4.54 -17.49
C ALA A 89 -3.55 6.02 -17.91
N ALA A 90 -2.46 6.70 -17.58
CA ALA A 90 -2.22 8.08 -17.99
C ALA A 90 -2.09 8.22 -19.52
N VAL A 91 -1.27 7.37 -20.15
CA VAL A 91 -0.87 7.52 -21.55
C VAL A 91 -1.86 6.85 -22.52
N VAL A 92 -2.34 5.65 -22.18
CA VAL A 92 -3.11 4.79 -23.09
C VAL A 92 -4.60 4.84 -22.79
N ASP A 93 -4.98 4.84 -21.51
CA ASP A 93 -6.39 4.89 -21.13
C ASP A 93 -6.98 6.30 -21.18
N GLY A 94 -6.22 7.30 -21.63
CA GLY A 94 -6.70 8.64 -21.89
C GLY A 94 -7.02 9.47 -20.65
N VAL A 95 -6.56 9.06 -19.46
CA VAL A 95 -6.62 9.91 -18.25
C VAL A 95 -5.81 11.19 -18.46
N GLY A 96 -4.66 11.07 -19.14
CA GLY A 96 -3.80 12.20 -19.46
C GLY A 96 -3.12 12.82 -18.24
N PHE A 97 -2.40 13.92 -18.48
CA PHE A 97 -1.73 14.71 -17.45
C PHE A 97 -2.41 16.09 -17.34
N GLN A 98 -3.70 16.07 -17.03
CA GLN A 98 -4.53 17.28 -16.96
C GLN A 98 -4.80 17.74 -15.53
N GLY A 99 -4.16 17.12 -14.54
CA GLY A 99 -4.27 17.47 -13.13
C GLY A 99 -3.95 18.95 -12.92
N LYS A 100 -4.96 19.71 -12.46
CA LYS A 100 -4.76 21.08 -11.98
C LYS A 100 -4.68 21.01 -10.46
N GLY A 101 -3.60 21.56 -9.91
CA GLY A 101 -3.39 21.56 -8.48
C GLY A 101 -2.64 22.78 -8.01
N THR A 102 -2.69 23.00 -6.71
CA THR A 102 -1.92 24.04 -6.05
C THR A 102 -0.48 23.54 -5.85
N MET A 103 0.54 24.32 -6.25
CA MET A 103 1.94 23.87 -6.12
C MET A 103 2.38 23.69 -4.66
N LEU A 104 1.81 24.48 -3.74
CA LEU A 104 2.16 24.42 -2.33
C LEU A 104 0.92 24.68 -1.46
N ASN A 105 0.46 23.65 -0.75
CA ASN A 105 -0.62 23.75 0.23
C ASN A 105 -0.04 23.62 1.64
N VAL A 106 0.14 24.76 2.32
CA VAL A 106 0.66 24.80 3.69
C VAL A 106 -0.19 24.03 4.70
N SER A 107 -1.50 23.99 4.49
CA SER A 107 -2.43 23.25 5.36
C SER A 107 -2.27 21.73 5.23
N GLY A 108 -1.78 21.25 4.08
CA GLY A 108 -1.51 19.83 3.83
C GLY A 108 -0.12 19.35 4.27
N LEU A 109 0.80 20.27 4.61
CA LEU A 109 2.18 19.92 4.99
C LEU A 109 2.26 18.96 6.19
N PRO A 110 1.50 19.14 7.29
CA PRO A 110 1.56 18.22 8.43
C PRO A 110 1.18 16.79 8.03
N THR A 111 0.14 16.64 7.20
CA THR A 111 -0.31 15.34 6.70
C THR A 111 0.74 14.72 5.78
N ALA A 112 1.31 15.51 4.85
CA ALA A 112 2.36 15.05 3.95
C ALA A 112 3.62 14.59 4.70
N LEU A 113 4.04 15.35 5.73
CA LEU A 113 5.17 14.98 6.59
C LEU A 113 4.86 13.70 7.40
N GLY A 114 3.63 13.54 7.88
CA GLY A 114 3.17 12.32 8.54
C GLY A 114 3.25 11.10 7.64
N LEU A 115 2.73 11.19 6.41
CA LEU A 115 2.79 10.13 5.41
C LEU A 115 4.23 9.81 5.00
N TYR A 116 5.06 10.83 4.80
CA TYR A 116 6.49 10.66 4.51
C TYR A 116 7.20 9.91 5.64
N THR A 117 7.01 10.34 6.89
CA THR A 117 7.62 9.70 8.05
C THR A 117 7.14 8.26 8.20
N PHE A 118 5.85 8.01 7.97
CA PHE A 118 5.27 6.66 7.98
C PHE A 118 5.91 5.75 6.93
N CYS A 119 6.05 6.21 5.68
CA CYS A 119 6.65 5.42 4.59
C CYS A 119 8.12 5.04 4.83
N TYR A 120 8.86 5.85 5.59
CA TYR A 120 10.27 5.60 5.92
C TYR A 120 10.49 5.06 7.33
N CYS A 121 9.42 4.74 8.06
CA CYS A 121 9.57 4.13 9.35
C CYS A 121 9.97 2.64 9.22
N GLY A 122 11.14 2.30 9.74
CA GLY A 122 11.62 0.92 9.85
C GLY A 122 12.44 0.66 11.11
N HIS A 123 12.49 1.63 12.04
CA HIS A 123 13.35 1.56 13.21
C HIS A 123 13.07 0.35 14.10
N ALA A 124 11.84 -0.16 14.07
CA ALA A 124 11.41 -1.33 14.84
C ALA A 124 12.01 -2.64 14.31
N ILE A 125 12.23 -2.72 13.00
CA ILE A 125 12.59 -3.96 12.31
C ILE A 125 14.07 -4.02 11.95
N PHE A 126 14.77 -2.87 11.87
CA PHE A 126 16.17 -2.81 11.48
C PHE A 126 17.12 -3.66 12.34
N PRO A 127 16.99 -3.71 13.68
CA PRO A 127 17.85 -4.58 14.49
C PRO A 127 17.64 -6.07 14.18
N THR A 128 16.37 -6.48 14.02
CA THR A 128 16.00 -7.86 13.65
C THR A 128 16.54 -8.22 12.27
N LEU A 129 16.41 -7.30 11.30
CA LEU A 129 16.91 -7.48 9.94
C LEU A 129 18.44 -7.61 9.91
N CYS A 130 19.16 -6.73 10.60
CA CYS A 130 20.62 -6.78 10.72
C CYS A 130 21.08 -8.09 11.37
N ASN A 131 20.42 -8.53 12.46
CA ASN A 131 20.74 -9.79 13.11
C ASN A 131 20.53 -11.01 12.19
N SER A 132 19.50 -10.97 11.34
CA SER A 132 19.18 -12.03 10.40
C SER A 132 20.08 -12.07 9.17
N MET A 133 20.85 -11.02 8.86
CA MET A 133 21.75 -11.00 7.70
C MET A 133 22.97 -11.91 7.91
N LYS A 134 23.32 -12.65 6.84
CA LYS A 134 24.55 -13.45 6.76
C LYS A 134 25.81 -12.57 6.80
N GLU A 135 25.78 -11.42 6.11
CA GLU A 135 26.88 -10.45 6.04
C GLU A 135 26.45 -9.11 6.65
N LYS A 136 26.64 -8.95 7.96
CA LYS A 136 26.15 -7.80 8.73
C LYS A 136 26.85 -6.48 8.37
N ASP A 137 28.10 -6.56 7.91
CA ASP A 137 28.91 -5.43 7.44
C ASP A 137 28.30 -4.74 6.21
N LYS A 138 27.50 -5.47 5.42
CA LYS A 138 26.81 -4.94 4.23
C LYS A 138 25.47 -4.27 4.55
N PHE A 139 24.96 -4.36 5.78
CA PHE A 139 23.63 -3.85 6.16
C PHE A 139 23.43 -2.39 5.75
N SER A 140 24.39 -1.52 6.05
CA SER A 140 24.30 -0.09 5.71
C SER A 140 24.23 0.16 4.20
N LYS A 141 25.02 -0.57 3.39
CA LYS A 141 24.99 -0.45 1.92
C LYS A 141 23.64 -0.88 1.36
N VAL A 142 23.12 -2.01 1.83
CA VAL A 142 21.80 -2.53 1.41
C VAL A 142 20.71 -1.53 1.80
N LEU A 143 20.77 -0.97 3.02
CA LEU A 143 19.82 0.02 3.49
C LEU A 143 19.78 1.25 2.57
N VAL A 144 20.93 1.83 2.24
CA VAL A 144 21.00 2.99 1.33
C VAL A 144 20.39 2.67 -0.04
N ILE A 145 20.72 1.52 -0.62
CA ILE A 145 20.17 1.08 -1.91
C ILE A 145 18.64 0.97 -1.82
N CYS A 146 18.12 0.33 -0.77
CA CYS A 146 16.68 0.19 -0.55
C CYS A 146 15.99 1.54 -0.39
N PHE A 147 16.54 2.47 0.40
CA PHE A 147 15.97 3.80 0.60
C PHE A 147 15.92 4.59 -0.71
N VAL A 148 16.98 4.56 -1.51
CA VAL A 148 17.01 5.22 -2.83
C VAL A 148 15.96 4.61 -3.75
N ALA A 149 15.88 3.28 -3.83
CA ALA A 149 14.90 2.60 -4.66
C ALA A 149 13.45 2.91 -4.24
N CYS A 150 13.15 2.90 -2.94
CA CYS A 150 11.84 3.29 -2.41
C CYS A 150 11.52 4.75 -2.71
N THR A 151 12.50 5.66 -2.57
CA THR A 151 12.32 7.09 -2.88
C THR A 151 11.96 7.30 -4.34
N LEU A 152 12.62 6.61 -5.26
CA LEU A 152 12.32 6.70 -6.69
C LEU A 152 10.93 6.14 -6.99
N ASN A 153 10.56 5.00 -6.40
CA ASN A 153 9.23 4.40 -6.61
C ASN A 153 8.11 5.30 -6.05
N TYR A 154 8.22 5.76 -4.80
CA TYR A 154 7.24 6.67 -4.20
C TYR A 154 7.19 8.02 -4.91
N GLY A 155 8.35 8.58 -5.26
CA GLY A 155 8.44 9.83 -6.01
C GLY A 155 7.78 9.74 -7.38
N SER A 156 8.01 8.66 -8.12
CA SER A 156 7.35 8.44 -9.42
C SER A 156 5.83 8.32 -9.28
N MET A 157 5.33 7.55 -8.30
CA MET A 157 3.89 7.44 -8.05
C MET A 157 3.28 8.80 -7.65
N ALA A 158 3.96 9.56 -6.78
CA ALA A 158 3.50 10.88 -6.34
C ALA A 158 3.42 11.87 -7.51
N ILE A 159 4.46 11.92 -8.35
CA ILE A 159 4.50 12.77 -9.55
C ILE A 159 3.37 12.38 -10.51
N LEU A 160 3.21 11.08 -10.81
CA LEU A 160 2.16 10.62 -11.72
C LEU A 160 0.76 10.92 -11.17
N GLY A 161 0.49 10.59 -9.90
CA GLY A 161 -0.80 10.84 -9.26
C GLY A 161 -1.17 12.33 -9.28
N TYR A 162 -0.20 13.20 -8.96
CA TYR A 162 -0.42 14.65 -9.00
C TYR A 162 -0.65 15.17 -10.43
N LEU A 163 0.15 14.74 -11.41
CA LEU A 163 -0.02 15.17 -12.80
C LEU A 163 -1.34 14.67 -13.42
N MET A 164 -1.83 13.50 -13.00
CA MET A 164 -3.07 12.92 -13.50
C MET A 164 -4.31 13.56 -12.85
N TYR A 165 -4.32 13.70 -11.52
CA TYR A 165 -5.54 14.03 -10.78
C TYR A 165 -5.51 15.39 -10.06
N GLY A 166 -4.32 15.99 -9.87
CA GLY A 166 -4.16 17.28 -9.20
C GLY A 166 -4.74 17.29 -7.79
N ASP A 167 -5.51 18.34 -7.46
CA ASP A 167 -6.17 18.48 -6.15
C ASP A 167 -7.34 17.49 -5.95
N ASN A 168 -7.76 16.76 -6.98
CA ASN A 168 -8.83 15.76 -6.90
C ASN A 168 -8.32 14.34 -6.61
N VAL A 169 -7.04 14.19 -6.22
CA VAL A 169 -6.51 12.87 -5.87
C VAL A 169 -7.18 12.35 -4.58
N GLU A 170 -7.94 11.26 -4.71
CA GLU A 170 -8.47 10.52 -3.56
C GLU A 170 -7.35 9.98 -2.64
N SER A 171 -7.73 9.47 -1.46
CA SER A 171 -6.82 8.88 -0.47
C SER A 171 -5.92 7.76 -1.02
N GLN A 172 -6.32 7.14 -2.12
CA GLN A 172 -5.56 6.14 -2.85
C GLN A 172 -5.61 6.42 -4.36
N VAL A 173 -4.47 6.37 -5.03
CA VAL A 173 -4.41 6.57 -6.50
C VAL A 173 -5.23 5.51 -7.25
N THR A 174 -5.32 4.29 -6.71
CA THR A 174 -6.15 3.21 -7.29
C THR A 174 -7.64 3.54 -7.29
N LEU A 175 -8.13 4.32 -6.31
CA LEU A 175 -9.51 4.80 -6.25
C LEU A 175 -9.80 5.87 -7.31
N ASN A 176 -8.79 6.54 -7.85
CA ASN A 176 -8.97 7.50 -8.95
C ASN A 176 -8.98 6.84 -10.35
N LEU A 177 -8.47 5.60 -10.48
CA LEU A 177 -8.38 4.93 -11.79
C LEU A 177 -9.76 4.62 -12.39
N PRO A 178 -9.94 4.77 -13.73
CA PRO A 178 -11.23 4.56 -14.38
C PRO A 178 -11.70 3.11 -14.28
N GLU A 179 -12.98 2.90 -13.97
CA GLU A 179 -13.55 1.56 -13.82
C GLU A 179 -13.64 0.81 -15.16
N GLY A 180 -13.53 -0.53 -15.10
CA GLY A 180 -13.73 -1.41 -16.25
C GLY A 180 -12.52 -1.59 -17.18
N LYS A 181 -11.43 -0.83 -17.02
CA LYS A 181 -10.22 -0.99 -17.85
C LYS A 181 -9.26 -2.05 -17.31
N LEU A 182 -8.55 -2.74 -18.21
CA LEU A 182 -7.60 -3.79 -17.85
C LEU A 182 -6.47 -3.24 -16.96
N SER A 183 -5.97 -2.03 -17.24
CA SER A 183 -4.93 -1.40 -16.42
C SER A 183 -5.41 -1.16 -14.98
N SER A 184 -6.64 -0.67 -14.81
CA SER A 184 -7.23 -0.43 -13.49
C SER A 184 -7.45 -1.72 -12.71
N LYS A 185 -7.95 -2.78 -13.37
CA LYS A 185 -8.09 -4.09 -12.72
C LYS A 185 -6.74 -4.65 -12.29
N LEU A 186 -5.74 -4.61 -13.17
CA LEU A 186 -4.38 -5.06 -12.85
C LEU A 186 -3.76 -4.24 -11.71
N ALA A 187 -3.94 -2.92 -11.71
CA ALA A 187 -3.49 -2.07 -10.62
C ALA A 187 -4.14 -2.48 -9.30
N ILE A 188 -5.45 -2.64 -9.27
CA ILE A 188 -6.14 -3.01 -8.04
C ILE A 188 -5.73 -4.42 -7.58
N TYR A 189 -5.70 -5.44 -8.46
CA TYR A 189 -5.22 -6.77 -8.08
C TYR A 189 -3.78 -6.77 -7.55
N THR A 190 -2.91 -5.96 -8.14
CA THR A 190 -1.52 -5.84 -7.71
C THR A 190 -1.41 -5.11 -6.36
N ALA A 191 -2.26 -4.11 -6.12
CA ALA A 191 -2.39 -3.47 -4.81
C ALA A 191 -2.84 -4.48 -3.75
N LEU A 192 -3.79 -5.36 -4.07
CA LEU A 192 -4.31 -6.37 -3.15
C LEU A 192 -3.25 -7.39 -2.69
N ILE A 193 -2.26 -7.68 -3.53
CA ILE A 193 -1.18 -8.62 -3.19
C ILE A 193 -0.17 -7.99 -2.21
N ASN A 194 -0.08 -6.66 -2.18
CA ASN A 194 0.99 -5.96 -1.47
C ASN A 194 0.88 -6.12 0.07
N PRO A 195 -0.30 -6.00 0.71
CA PRO A 195 -0.42 -6.21 2.15
C PRO A 195 -0.09 -7.63 2.60
N PHE A 196 -0.45 -8.67 1.84
CA PHE A 196 -0.03 -10.05 2.15
C PHE A 196 1.49 -10.17 2.28
N SER A 197 2.24 -9.35 1.54
CA SER A 197 3.69 -9.29 1.63
C SER A 197 4.23 -8.47 2.79
N LYS A 198 3.39 -7.66 3.43
CA LYS A 198 3.73 -6.79 4.56
C LYS A 198 3.28 -7.36 5.91
N TYR A 199 2.28 -8.24 5.93
CA TYR A 199 1.78 -8.92 7.14
C TYR A 199 2.49 -10.24 7.46
N ALA A 200 2.99 -10.93 6.43
CA ALA A 200 3.83 -12.11 6.62
C ALA A 200 5.16 -11.72 7.28
#